data_AF-A0ABD7GD89-F1
#
_entry.id   AF-A0ABD7GD89-F1
#
_cell.length_a   1.000
_cell.length_b   1.000
_cell.length_c   1.000
_cell.angle_alpha   90.00
_cell.angle_beta   90.00
_cell.angle_gamma   90.00
#
_symmetry.space_group_name_H-M   'P 1'
#
loop_
_entity.id
_entity.type
_entity.pdbx_description
1 polymer ?
#
loop_
_entity_poly.entity_id
_entity_poly.type
_entity_poly.pdbx_seq_one_letter_code
_entity_poly.pdbx_strand_id
1 'polypeptide(L)'
;MKYLLLGMMLLGSFAASAGMDPQQLKQTIEQRLGVQVYLVDETPMPGLYMLGSAQGLLYTDARGDYVLQGTMLDLAHDMKNLTMLGLRQQRQLALAQIGERRVQLRAEQERHRVTLFTDLACSSCRTTLAELPVLQAKGVSVQLLPVLGTFADLAEAQARWCDPRQFDALDLSDRLPETGCNEILAHHIGLSQWLGIKALPSWVLPNGDLVRGYQSPEQLLKILDHINAPANPSSSAS
;
A
#
# COMPACT_ATOMS: atom_id res chain seq x y z
N MET A 1 -77.09 9.51 -7.17
CA MET A 1 -76.29 10.36 -8.09
C MET A 1 -75.23 11.09 -7.26
N LYS A 2 -73.99 11.14 -7.79
CA LYS A 2 -72.87 12.03 -7.43
C LYS A 2 -71.86 11.58 -6.34
N TYR A 3 -70.82 10.89 -6.85
CA TYR A 3 -69.36 10.95 -6.58
C TYR A 3 -68.87 10.79 -5.13
N LEU A 4 -68.17 9.72 -4.75
CA LEU A 4 -66.84 9.27 -5.19
C LEU A 4 -65.76 10.35 -5.00
N LEU A 5 -64.88 10.17 -4.00
CA LEU A 5 -63.43 10.40 -4.09
C LEU A 5 -62.77 9.95 -2.77
N LEU A 6 -62.35 8.69 -2.77
CA LEU A 6 -61.46 8.08 -1.78
C LEU A 6 -60.05 8.67 -2.01
N GLY A 7 -59.59 9.54 -1.11
CA GLY A 7 -58.25 10.11 -1.15
C GLY A 7 -57.21 9.07 -0.74
N MET A 8 -56.73 8.28 -1.69
CA MET A 8 -55.60 7.37 -1.52
C MET A 8 -54.32 8.22 -1.43
N MET A 9 -53.90 8.51 -0.20
CA MET A 9 -52.62 9.14 0.09
C MET A 9 -51.51 8.16 -0.32
N LEU A 10 -50.93 8.38 -1.51
CA LEU A 10 -49.70 7.73 -1.94
C LEU A 10 -48.59 8.12 -0.97
N LEU A 11 -48.22 7.19 -0.08
CA LEU A 11 -46.92 7.18 0.57
C LEU A 11 -45.87 7.06 -0.54
N GLY A 12 -45.35 8.20 -0.98
CA GLY A 12 -44.15 8.24 -1.78
C GLY A 12 -43.01 7.71 -0.94
N SER A 13 -42.63 6.46 -1.17
CA SER A 13 -41.36 5.92 -0.72
C SER A 13 -40.27 6.86 -1.22
N PHE A 14 -39.67 7.63 -0.33
CA PHE A 14 -38.41 8.30 -0.63
C PHE A 14 -37.44 7.18 -1.02
N ALA A 15 -37.11 7.12 -2.31
CA ALA A 15 -36.01 6.31 -2.77
C ALA A 15 -34.80 6.73 -1.96
N ALA A 16 -34.28 5.81 -1.13
CA ALA A 16 -32.93 5.93 -0.63
C ALA A 16 -32.06 6.23 -1.84
N SER A 17 -31.33 7.34 -1.81
CA SER A 17 -30.28 7.65 -2.78
C SER A 17 -29.28 6.48 -2.71
N ALA A 18 -29.53 5.44 -3.50
CA ALA A 18 -28.58 4.37 -3.69
C ALA A 18 -27.33 5.04 -4.26
N GLY A 19 -26.24 5.02 -3.49
CA GLY A 19 -24.94 5.44 -3.98
C GLY A 19 -24.58 4.71 -5.27
N MET A 20 -23.59 5.25 -6.00
CA MET A 20 -23.05 4.52 -7.14
C MET A 20 -22.49 3.17 -6.68
N ASP A 21 -22.55 2.15 -7.53
CA ASP A 21 -21.78 0.94 -7.28
C ASP A 21 -20.28 1.29 -7.17
N PRO A 22 -19.46 0.53 -6.40
CA PRO A 22 -18.06 0.90 -6.16
C PRO A 22 -17.21 1.05 -7.43
N GLN A 23 -17.51 0.29 -8.49
CA GLN A 23 -16.80 0.39 -9.77
C GLN A 23 -17.19 1.66 -10.53
N GLN A 24 -18.46 2.02 -10.55
CA GLN A 24 -18.96 3.27 -11.13
C GLN A 24 -18.46 4.49 -10.35
N LEU A 25 -18.43 4.39 -9.01
CA LEU A 25 -17.88 5.41 -8.13
C LEU A 25 -16.39 5.64 -8.43
N LYS A 26 -15.61 4.55 -8.51
CA LYS A 26 -14.20 4.57 -8.91
C LYS A 26 -14.01 5.33 -10.23
N GLN A 27 -14.70 4.92 -11.30
CA GLN A 27 -14.55 5.52 -12.62
C GLN A 27 -14.93 7.01 -12.62
N THR A 28 -16.00 7.37 -11.91
CA THR A 28 -16.46 8.76 -11.78
C THR A 28 -15.39 9.63 -11.12
N ILE A 29 -14.77 9.14 -10.05
CA ILE A 29 -13.73 9.87 -9.33
C ILE A 29 -12.45 9.97 -10.16
N GLU A 30 -12.04 8.91 -10.86
CA GLU A 30 -10.89 8.95 -11.76
C GLU A 30 -11.04 10.05 -12.82
N GLN A 31 -12.23 10.15 -13.42
CA GLN A 31 -12.54 11.18 -14.42
C GLN A 31 -12.54 12.60 -13.84
N ARG A 32 -13.10 12.79 -12.63
CA ARG A 32 -13.22 14.11 -12.00
C ARG A 32 -11.90 14.61 -11.40
N LEU A 33 -11.16 13.71 -10.74
CA LEU A 33 -9.92 14.04 -10.03
C LEU A 33 -8.70 13.99 -10.96
N GLY A 34 -8.79 13.31 -12.10
CA GLY A 34 -7.68 13.17 -13.06
C GLY A 34 -6.55 12.29 -12.55
N VAL A 35 -6.84 11.40 -11.59
CA VAL A 35 -5.87 10.50 -10.98
C VAL A 35 -6.42 9.08 -10.98
N GLN A 36 -5.54 8.10 -11.05
CA GLN A 36 -5.94 6.70 -10.94
C GLN A 36 -6.41 6.38 -9.52
N VAL A 37 -7.56 5.73 -9.41
CA VAL A 37 -8.12 5.23 -8.15
C VAL A 37 -7.97 3.72 -8.15
N TYR A 38 -7.22 3.21 -7.20
CA TYR A 38 -6.88 1.79 -7.19
C TYR A 38 -7.94 0.96 -6.48
N LEU A 39 -8.48 1.50 -5.38
CA LEU A 39 -9.51 0.85 -4.56
C LEU A 39 -10.54 1.86 -4.07
N VAL A 40 -11.74 1.37 -3.82
CA VAL A 40 -12.86 2.08 -3.20
C VAL A 40 -13.45 1.12 -2.17
N ASP A 41 -13.38 1.50 -0.90
CA ASP A 41 -13.90 0.72 0.22
C ASP A 41 -14.95 1.52 0.98
N GLU A 42 -15.94 0.83 1.55
CA GLU A 42 -16.88 1.42 2.47
C GLU A 42 -16.21 1.80 3.79
N THR A 43 -16.66 2.90 4.40
CA THR A 43 -16.25 3.25 5.76
C THR A 43 -17.36 2.94 6.76
N PRO A 44 -17.06 2.84 8.06
CA PRO A 44 -18.10 2.75 9.08
C PRO A 44 -19.02 3.98 9.16
N MET A 45 -18.66 5.10 8.51
CA MET A 45 -19.49 6.30 8.43
C MET A 45 -20.40 6.20 7.19
N PRO A 46 -21.73 6.06 7.37
CA PRO A 46 -22.65 5.87 6.25
C PRO A 46 -22.55 7.00 5.22
N GLY A 47 -22.48 6.61 3.94
CA GLY A 47 -22.38 7.55 2.82
C GLY A 47 -20.98 8.10 2.56
N LEU A 48 -19.98 7.74 3.37
CA LEU A 48 -18.58 8.08 3.15
C LEU A 48 -17.78 6.85 2.72
N TYR A 49 -17.02 6.99 1.66
CA TYR A 49 -16.19 5.95 1.07
C TYR A 49 -14.73 6.34 1.16
N MET A 50 -13.87 5.34 1.38
CA MET A 50 -12.42 5.49 1.38
C MET A 50 -11.87 5.11 0.02
N LEU A 51 -10.95 5.92 -0.49
CA LEU A 51 -10.36 5.79 -1.81
C LEU A 51 -8.85 5.68 -1.69
N GLY A 52 -8.24 4.72 -2.38
CA GLY A 52 -6.78 4.68 -2.53
C GLY A 52 -6.37 5.25 -3.89
N SER A 53 -5.52 6.29 -3.89
CA SER A 53 -4.90 6.84 -5.10
C SER A 53 -3.38 7.03 -4.91
N ALA A 54 -2.69 7.50 -5.94
CA ALA A 54 -1.25 7.78 -5.87
C ALA A 54 -0.95 8.97 -4.94
N GLN A 55 -1.96 9.78 -4.64
CA GLN A 55 -1.88 10.89 -3.71
C GLN A 55 -2.02 10.44 -2.24
N GLY A 56 -2.48 9.21 -2.00
CA GLY A 56 -2.71 8.62 -0.69
C GLY A 56 -4.16 8.13 -0.53
N LEU A 57 -4.58 7.92 0.71
CA LEU A 57 -6.00 7.69 1.02
C LEU A 57 -6.76 9.02 1.05
N LEU A 58 -7.91 9.02 0.40
CA LEU A 58 -8.87 10.11 0.38
C LEU A 58 -10.23 9.57 0.79
N TYR A 59 -11.17 10.47 1.09
CA TYR A 59 -12.56 10.13 1.32
C TYR A 59 -13.46 10.83 0.33
N THR A 60 -14.62 10.25 0.06
CA THR A 60 -15.62 10.82 -0.84
C THR A 60 -17.02 10.45 -0.42
N ASP A 61 -18.01 11.21 -0.88
CA ASP A 61 -19.41 10.84 -0.76
C ASP A 61 -19.79 9.76 -1.78
N ALA A 62 -20.94 9.12 -1.58
CA ALA A 62 -21.44 8.02 -2.41
C ALA A 62 -21.63 8.34 -3.90
N ARG A 63 -21.54 9.62 -4.29
CA ARG A 63 -21.68 10.09 -5.68
C ARG A 63 -20.36 10.62 -6.28
N GLY A 64 -19.29 10.68 -5.49
CA GLY A 64 -18.00 11.18 -5.94
C GLY A 64 -17.97 12.70 -6.16
N ASP A 65 -18.92 13.45 -5.60
CA ASP A 65 -19.08 14.90 -5.78
C ASP A 65 -18.07 15.70 -4.95
N TYR A 66 -17.63 15.14 -3.81
CA TYR A 66 -16.70 15.77 -2.89
C TYR A 66 -15.52 14.86 -2.56
N VAL A 67 -14.35 15.46 -2.34
CA VAL A 67 -13.17 14.76 -1.83
C VAL A 67 -12.75 15.40 -0.52
N LEU A 68 -12.51 14.59 0.49
CA LEU A 68 -11.97 15.00 1.78
C LEU A 68 -10.59 14.36 1.97
N GLN A 69 -9.64 15.16 2.44
CA GLN A 69 -8.32 14.68 2.83
C GLN A 69 -8.19 14.80 4.34
N GLY A 70 -7.82 13.72 5.01
CA GLY A 70 -7.71 13.73 6.47
C GLY A 70 -7.54 12.35 7.06
N THR A 71 -7.81 12.27 8.36
CA THR A 71 -7.73 11.04 9.15
C THR A 71 -9.07 10.76 9.80
N MET A 72 -9.54 9.52 9.71
CA MET A 72 -10.71 9.02 10.42
C MET A 72 -10.27 8.29 11.69
N LEU A 73 -10.70 8.78 12.84
CA LEU A 73 -10.50 8.13 14.14
C LEU A 73 -11.82 7.51 14.61
N ASP A 74 -11.75 6.26 15.04
CA ASP A 74 -12.90 5.56 15.61
C ASP A 74 -13.08 5.92 17.08
N LEU A 75 -13.77 7.04 17.33
CA LEU A 75 -14.04 7.51 18.69
C LEU A 75 -15.00 6.59 19.47
N ALA A 76 -15.74 5.71 18.78
CA ALA A 76 -16.78 4.90 19.41
C ALA A 76 -16.23 3.62 20.06
N HIS A 77 -15.07 3.12 19.62
CA HIS A 77 -14.51 1.85 20.09
C HIS A 77 -13.19 2.02 20.83
N ASP A 78 -12.09 2.30 20.12
CA ASP A 78 -10.74 2.24 20.67
C ASP A 78 -9.80 3.32 20.11
N MET A 79 -10.36 4.40 19.57
CA MET A 79 -9.62 5.53 18.99
C MET A 79 -8.70 5.11 17.83
N LYS A 80 -8.94 3.95 17.21
CA LYS A 80 -8.15 3.48 16.07
C LYS A 80 -8.18 4.48 14.93
N ASN A 81 -7.02 4.69 14.33
CA ASN A 81 -6.89 5.44 13.09
C ASN A 81 -7.25 4.54 11.90
N LEU A 82 -8.51 4.62 11.45
CA LEU A 82 -9.05 3.79 10.37
C LEU A 82 -8.36 4.07 9.04
N THR A 83 -7.90 5.31 8.81
CA THR A 83 -7.09 5.65 7.62
C THR A 83 -5.77 4.88 7.60
N MET A 84 -5.07 4.83 8.74
CA MET A 84 -3.80 4.11 8.83
C MET A 84 -3.99 2.60 8.71
N LEU A 85 -5.07 2.05 9.24
CA LEU A 85 -5.43 0.64 9.05
C LEU A 85 -5.71 0.33 7.57
N GLY A 86 -6.46 1.20 6.89
CA GLY A 86 -6.69 1.09 5.43
C GLY A 86 -5.38 1.08 4.65
N LEU A 87 -4.44 1.99 4.96
CA LEU A 87 -3.12 2.02 4.30
C LEU A 87 -2.31 0.74 4.53
N ARG A 88 -2.34 0.18 5.74
CA ARG A 88 -1.68 -1.09 6.07
C ARG A 88 -2.26 -2.23 5.24
N GLN A 89 -3.59 -2.36 5.26
CA GLN A 89 -4.31 -3.40 4.53
C GLN A 89 -4.07 -3.29 3.01
N GLN A 90 -4.14 -2.08 2.46
CA GLN A 90 -3.84 -1.83 1.05
C GLN A 90 -2.44 -2.30 0.67
N ARG A 91 -1.41 -1.97 1.48
CA ARG A 91 -0.05 -2.45 1.22
C ARG A 91 0.05 -3.96 1.29
N GLN A 92 -0.58 -4.59 2.28
CA GLN A 92 -0.57 -6.05 2.39
C GLN A 92 -1.21 -6.73 1.17
N LEU A 93 -2.40 -6.26 0.76
CA LEU A 93 -3.12 -6.78 -0.42
C LEU A 93 -2.32 -6.57 -1.71
N ALA A 94 -1.73 -5.40 -1.88
CA ALA A 94 -0.91 -5.06 -3.04
C ALA A 94 0.34 -5.94 -3.14
N LEU A 95 1.06 -6.11 -2.03
CA LEU A 95 2.28 -6.92 -1.98
C LEU A 95 1.98 -8.42 -2.10
N ALA A 96 0.81 -8.89 -1.63
CA ALA A 96 0.36 -10.26 -1.81
C ALA A 96 0.10 -10.63 -3.28
N GLN A 97 -0.22 -9.63 -4.12
CA GLN A 97 -0.45 -9.83 -5.55
C GLN A 97 0.83 -9.87 -6.38
N ILE A 98 1.98 -9.51 -5.82
CA ILE A 98 3.24 -9.62 -6.54
C ILE A 98 3.54 -11.11 -6.74
N GLY A 99 3.56 -11.58 -8.00
CA GLY A 99 3.80 -12.99 -8.34
C GLY A 99 5.22 -13.48 -8.00
N GLU A 100 5.59 -14.69 -8.39
CA GLU A 100 6.87 -15.32 -7.97
C GLU A 100 8.15 -14.71 -8.56
N ARG A 101 8.04 -13.84 -9.57
CA ARG A 101 9.19 -13.18 -10.23
C ARG A 101 9.69 -11.97 -9.42
N ARG A 102 10.26 -12.22 -8.25
CA ARG A 102 10.75 -11.19 -7.32
C ARG A 102 12.23 -11.37 -7.02
N VAL A 103 12.95 -10.26 -6.99
CA VAL A 103 14.29 -10.21 -6.41
C VAL A 103 14.15 -10.28 -4.89
N GLN A 104 14.47 -11.43 -4.30
CA GLN A 104 14.27 -11.68 -2.88
C GLN A 104 15.48 -12.38 -2.28
N LEU A 105 15.99 -11.82 -1.19
CA LEU A 105 16.91 -12.48 -0.28
C LEU A 105 16.10 -13.28 0.74
N ARG A 106 16.32 -14.60 0.81
CA ARG A 106 15.60 -15.49 1.75
C ARG A 106 16.51 -15.92 2.88
N ALA A 107 16.07 -15.73 4.12
CA ALA A 107 16.74 -16.29 5.28
C ALA A 107 16.48 -17.80 5.37
N GLU A 108 17.48 -18.58 5.79
CA GLU A 108 17.33 -20.03 5.98
C GLU A 108 16.29 -20.36 7.07
N GLN A 109 16.34 -19.62 8.17
CA GLN A 109 15.36 -19.68 9.26
C GLN A 109 14.57 -18.38 9.28
N GLU A 110 13.56 -18.27 8.40
CA GLU A 110 12.75 -17.07 8.26
C GLU A 110 11.94 -16.79 9.54
N ARG A 111 12.30 -15.71 10.24
CA ARG A 111 11.57 -15.12 11.38
C ARG A 111 10.65 -13.99 10.94
N HIS A 112 11.11 -13.19 9.97
CA HIS A 112 10.43 -12.00 9.48
C HIS A 112 10.54 -11.91 7.97
N ARG A 113 9.52 -11.34 7.32
CA ARG A 113 9.53 -11.04 5.89
C ARG A 113 9.16 -9.59 5.66
N VAL A 114 10.03 -8.83 5.02
CA VAL A 114 9.82 -7.41 4.72
C VAL A 114 9.97 -7.13 3.24
N THR A 115 9.39 -6.02 2.79
CA THR A 115 9.60 -5.47 1.45
C THR A 115 10.38 -4.17 1.55
N LEU A 116 11.54 -4.13 0.90
CA LEU A 116 12.39 -2.95 0.77
C LEU A 116 12.12 -2.27 -0.58
N PHE A 117 11.59 -1.06 -0.54
CA PHE A 117 11.53 -0.15 -1.67
C PHE A 117 12.84 0.63 -1.77
N THR A 118 13.52 0.52 -2.91
CA THR A 118 14.90 0.99 -3.08
C THR A 118 15.20 1.45 -4.51
N ASP A 119 16.24 2.25 -4.67
CA ASP A 119 16.85 2.64 -5.94
C ASP A 119 18.36 2.37 -5.85
N LEU A 120 18.89 1.61 -6.81
CA LEU A 120 20.30 1.22 -6.88
C LEU A 120 21.26 2.42 -7.05
N ALA A 121 20.79 3.57 -7.55
CA ALA A 121 21.58 4.81 -7.60
C ALA A 121 21.62 5.60 -6.28
N CYS A 122 20.66 5.39 -5.38
CA CYS A 122 20.52 6.19 -4.16
C CYS A 122 21.60 5.81 -3.14
N SER A 123 22.33 6.80 -2.61
CA SER A 123 23.43 6.59 -1.65
C SER A 123 23.00 5.86 -0.37
N SER A 124 21.91 6.31 0.25
CA SER A 124 21.33 5.65 1.45
C SER A 124 20.81 4.25 1.15
N CYS A 125 20.30 4.04 -0.07
CA CYS A 125 19.87 2.71 -0.52
C CYS A 125 21.05 1.75 -0.67
N ARG A 126 22.17 2.19 -1.25
CA ARG A 126 23.39 1.34 -1.34
C ARG A 126 23.88 0.87 0.02
N THR A 127 23.85 1.75 1.02
CA THR A 127 24.21 1.39 2.40
C THR A 127 23.26 0.31 2.93
N THR A 128 21.96 0.48 2.73
CA THR A 128 20.94 -0.49 3.13
C THR A 128 21.12 -1.84 2.44
N LEU A 129 21.39 -1.83 1.14
CA LEU A 129 21.59 -3.03 0.33
C LEU A 129 22.81 -3.83 0.84
N ALA A 130 23.91 -3.15 1.15
CA ALA A 130 25.11 -3.80 1.68
C ALA A 130 24.91 -4.52 3.02
N GLU A 131 23.88 -4.14 3.79
CA GLU A 131 23.58 -4.72 5.11
C GLU A 131 22.53 -5.83 5.07
N LEU A 132 21.90 -6.10 3.91
CA LEU A 132 20.91 -7.16 3.78
C LEU A 132 21.43 -8.57 4.15
N PRO A 133 22.69 -8.96 3.87
CA PRO A 133 23.22 -10.24 4.34
C PRO A 133 23.20 -10.37 5.87
N VAL A 134 23.40 -9.26 6.61
CA VAL A 134 23.32 -9.25 8.09
C VAL A 134 21.89 -9.51 8.55
N LEU A 135 20.90 -8.90 7.88
CA LEU A 135 19.48 -9.13 8.15
C LEU A 135 19.08 -10.59 7.83
N GLN A 136 19.51 -11.12 6.68
CA GLN A 136 19.26 -12.50 6.27
C GLN A 136 19.82 -13.49 7.30
N ALA A 137 21.07 -13.30 7.74
CA ALA A 137 21.70 -14.13 8.76
C ALA A 137 20.96 -14.07 10.12
N LYS A 138 20.23 -12.99 10.39
CA LYS A 138 19.40 -12.83 11.60
C LYS A 138 17.94 -13.29 11.42
N GLY A 139 17.62 -13.93 10.30
CA GLY A 139 16.30 -14.52 10.04
C GLY A 139 15.33 -13.59 9.31
N VAL A 140 15.79 -12.52 8.67
CA VAL A 140 14.92 -11.58 7.95
C VAL A 140 15.03 -11.81 6.45
N SER A 141 13.95 -12.28 5.83
CA SER A 141 13.83 -12.31 4.37
C SER A 141 13.42 -10.94 3.83
N VAL A 142 14.08 -10.49 2.77
CA VAL A 142 13.89 -9.16 2.20
C VAL A 142 13.53 -9.28 0.72
N GLN A 143 12.35 -8.83 0.36
CA GLN A 143 11.95 -8.64 -1.04
C GLN A 143 12.35 -7.23 -1.48
N LEU A 144 13.05 -7.11 -2.61
CA LEU A 144 13.42 -5.81 -3.19
C LEU A 144 12.38 -5.37 -4.21
N LEU A 145 11.94 -4.12 -4.11
CA LEU A 145 11.11 -3.47 -5.12
C LEU A 145 11.74 -2.15 -5.59
N PRO A 146 11.85 -1.94 -6.91
CA PRO A 146 12.37 -0.72 -7.48
C PRO A 146 11.43 0.45 -7.21
N VAL A 147 12.01 1.64 -7.07
CA VAL A 147 11.30 2.91 -7.13
C VAL A 147 12.04 3.84 -8.07
N LEU A 148 11.31 4.72 -8.78
CA LEU A 148 11.93 5.80 -9.54
C LEU A 148 12.23 6.99 -8.63
N GLY A 149 13.48 7.43 -8.60
CA GLY A 149 13.86 8.71 -7.99
C GLY A 149 13.23 9.90 -8.72
N THR A 150 13.27 9.91 -10.05
CA THR A 150 12.56 10.88 -10.90
C THR A 150 11.95 10.21 -12.14
N PHE A 151 10.92 10.82 -12.74
CA PHE A 151 10.27 10.28 -13.94
C PHE A 151 11.14 10.35 -15.21
N ALA A 152 12.18 11.19 -15.24
CA ALA A 152 13.07 11.33 -16.39
C ALA A 152 13.99 10.11 -16.57
N ASP A 153 14.13 9.27 -15.54
CA ASP A 153 15.20 8.28 -15.45
C ASP A 153 14.71 6.84 -15.67
N LEU A 154 13.51 6.60 -16.21
CA LEU A 154 12.96 5.24 -16.33
C LEU A 154 13.88 4.29 -17.11
N ALA A 155 14.43 4.74 -18.24
CA ALA A 155 15.33 3.92 -19.05
C ALA A 155 16.63 3.58 -18.31
N GLU A 156 17.16 4.52 -17.51
CA GLU A 156 18.36 4.30 -16.71
C GLU A 156 18.09 3.37 -15.52
N ALA A 157 16.96 3.57 -14.84
CA ALA A 157 16.50 2.69 -13.78
C ALA A 157 16.27 1.26 -14.30
N GLN A 158 15.70 1.11 -15.50
CA GLN A 158 15.56 -0.17 -16.19
C GLN A 158 16.91 -0.79 -16.53
N ALA A 159 17.80 -0.06 -17.19
CA ALA A 159 19.12 -0.56 -17.55
C ALA A 159 19.93 -1.00 -16.32
N ARG A 160 19.85 -0.25 -15.22
CA ARG A 160 20.53 -0.60 -13.97
C ARG A 160 19.88 -1.80 -13.30
N TRP A 161 18.56 -1.77 -13.05
CA TRP A 161 17.90 -2.86 -12.31
C TRP A 161 17.83 -4.17 -13.09
N CYS A 162 17.82 -4.13 -14.42
CA CYS A 162 17.84 -5.32 -15.24
C CYS A 162 19.25 -5.82 -15.58
N ASP A 163 20.31 -5.18 -15.08
CA ASP A 163 21.69 -5.69 -15.15
C ASP A 163 21.96 -6.63 -13.96
N PRO A 164 22.14 -7.95 -14.19
CA PRO A 164 22.39 -8.92 -13.13
C PRO A 164 23.58 -8.56 -12.24
N ARG A 165 24.59 -7.87 -12.79
CA ARG A 165 25.81 -7.50 -12.05
C ARG A 165 25.54 -6.55 -10.89
N GLN A 166 24.43 -5.81 -10.91
CA GLN A 166 24.04 -4.97 -9.78
C GLN A 166 23.68 -5.79 -8.53
N PHE A 167 23.43 -7.08 -8.68
CA PHE A 167 22.97 -7.98 -7.63
C PHE A 167 24.00 -9.05 -7.24
N ASP A 168 25.19 -9.05 -7.85
CA ASP A 168 26.25 -10.03 -7.56
C ASP A 168 26.67 -10.00 -6.08
N ALA A 169 26.79 -8.81 -5.48
CA ALA A 169 27.18 -8.66 -4.07
C ALA A 169 26.14 -9.23 -3.07
N LEU A 170 24.94 -9.54 -3.55
CA LEU A 170 23.86 -10.14 -2.77
C LEU A 170 23.58 -11.60 -3.17
N ASP A 171 24.33 -12.15 -4.12
CA ASP A 171 24.06 -13.45 -4.74
C ASP A 171 22.62 -13.55 -5.31
N LEU A 172 22.13 -12.46 -5.92
CA LEU A 172 20.78 -12.39 -6.52
C LEU A 172 20.78 -12.19 -8.04
N SER A 173 21.93 -12.31 -8.71
CA SER A 173 22.03 -12.09 -10.16
C SER A 173 21.22 -13.10 -10.99
N ASP A 174 20.96 -14.28 -10.43
CA ASP A 174 20.09 -15.33 -11.00
C ASP A 174 18.59 -15.14 -10.67
N ARG A 175 18.23 -14.11 -9.88
CA ARG A 175 16.84 -13.85 -9.43
C ARG A 175 16.08 -12.87 -10.30
N LEU A 176 16.75 -12.29 -11.30
CA LEU A 176 16.09 -11.47 -12.30
C LEU A 176 15.33 -12.37 -13.29
N PRO A 177 14.18 -11.91 -13.81
CA PRO A 177 13.45 -12.67 -14.82
C PRO A 177 14.26 -12.75 -16.12
N GLU A 178 14.35 -13.95 -16.72
CA GLU A 178 15.08 -14.18 -17.98
C GLU A 178 14.56 -13.33 -19.14
N THR A 179 13.26 -13.03 -19.14
CA THR A 179 12.60 -12.15 -20.11
C THR A 179 11.56 -11.28 -19.41
N GLY A 180 11.30 -10.11 -19.98
CA GLY A 180 10.25 -9.21 -19.47
C GLY A 180 10.65 -8.40 -18.23
N CYS A 181 11.95 -8.23 -17.96
CA CYS A 181 12.42 -7.47 -16.79
C CYS A 181 11.90 -6.03 -16.79
N ASN A 182 11.93 -5.35 -17.94
CA ASN A 182 11.52 -3.96 -18.07
C ASN A 182 10.03 -3.76 -17.77
N GLU A 183 9.17 -4.68 -18.21
CA GLU A 183 7.72 -4.67 -18.00
C GLU A 183 7.38 -4.94 -16.54
N ILE A 184 8.04 -5.94 -15.94
CA ILE A 184 7.89 -6.26 -14.50
C ILE A 184 8.36 -5.07 -13.66
N LEU A 185 9.47 -4.43 -14.04
CA LEU A 185 10.00 -3.26 -13.36
C LEU A 185 9.02 -2.09 -13.43
N ALA A 186 8.48 -1.79 -14.62
CA ALA A 186 7.50 -0.72 -14.81
C ALA A 186 6.26 -0.95 -13.93
N HIS A 187 5.81 -2.21 -13.83
CA HIS A 187 4.72 -2.58 -12.93
C HIS A 187 5.06 -2.33 -11.46
N HIS A 188 6.23 -2.76 -10.99
CA HIS A 188 6.67 -2.53 -9.60
C HIS A 188 6.88 -1.04 -9.27
N ILE A 189 7.35 -0.25 -10.23
CA ILE A 189 7.46 1.21 -10.08
C ILE A 189 6.07 1.82 -9.89
N GLY A 190 5.10 1.46 -10.74
CA GLY A 190 3.71 1.92 -10.59
C GLY A 190 3.09 1.49 -9.26
N LEU A 191 3.39 0.27 -8.80
CA LEU A 191 3.00 -0.24 -7.49
C LEU A 191 3.57 0.62 -6.36
N SER A 192 4.84 1.01 -6.41
CA SER A 192 5.44 1.87 -5.39
C SER A 192 4.77 3.24 -5.27
N GLN A 193 4.38 3.81 -6.42
CA GLN A 193 3.66 5.08 -6.48
C GLN A 193 2.27 4.94 -5.89
N TRP A 194 1.55 3.88 -6.26
CA TRP A 194 0.26 3.55 -5.67
C TRP A 194 0.34 3.41 -4.13
N LEU A 195 1.37 2.75 -3.62
CA LEU A 195 1.54 2.53 -2.18
C LEU A 195 2.03 3.76 -1.39
N GLY A 196 2.18 4.91 -2.06
CA GLY A 196 2.57 6.18 -1.43
C GLY A 196 4.01 6.18 -0.91
N ILE A 197 4.88 5.43 -1.58
CA ILE A 197 6.31 5.41 -1.29
C ILE A 197 6.93 6.70 -1.86
N LYS A 198 7.30 7.60 -0.95
CA LYS A 198 7.78 8.97 -1.28
C LYS A 198 9.23 9.23 -0.87
N ALA A 199 9.85 8.27 -0.18
CA ALA A 199 11.19 8.39 0.36
C ALA A 199 11.89 7.04 0.27
N LEU A 200 13.20 7.06 0.00
CA LEU A 200 14.01 5.86 -0.13
C LEU A 200 15.22 5.90 0.81
N PRO A 201 15.66 4.73 1.33
CA PRO A 201 14.94 3.46 1.30
C PRO A 201 13.63 3.55 2.11
N SER A 202 12.68 2.65 1.85
CA SER A 202 11.48 2.48 2.68
C SER A 202 11.14 1.02 2.84
N TRP A 203 10.64 0.65 4.02
CA TRP A 203 10.31 -0.71 4.39
C TRP A 203 8.81 -0.86 4.59
N VAL A 204 8.21 -1.84 3.94
CA VAL A 204 6.89 -2.32 4.32
C VAL A 204 7.05 -3.59 5.15
N LEU A 205 6.54 -3.53 6.38
CA LEU A 205 6.59 -4.60 7.36
C LEU A 205 5.46 -5.63 7.14
N PRO A 206 5.52 -6.84 7.73
CA PRO A 206 4.49 -7.87 7.59
C PRO A 206 3.05 -7.39 7.86
N ASN A 207 2.89 -6.49 8.83
CA ASN A 207 1.59 -5.92 9.23
C ASN A 207 1.13 -4.75 8.33
N GLY A 208 1.87 -4.43 7.26
CA GLY A 208 1.59 -3.31 6.35
C GLY A 208 2.11 -1.95 6.82
N ASP A 209 2.80 -1.87 7.95
CA ASP A 209 3.44 -0.63 8.39
C ASP A 209 4.53 -0.19 7.44
N LEU A 210 4.63 1.12 7.24
CA LEU A 210 5.64 1.75 6.39
C LEU A 210 6.67 2.47 7.27
N VAL A 211 7.89 1.95 7.30
CA VAL A 211 9.05 2.59 7.93
C VAL A 211 9.87 3.29 6.86
N ARG A 212 10.01 4.61 6.95
CA ARG A 212 10.72 5.42 5.95
C ARG A 212 12.16 5.65 6.37
N GLY A 213 13.05 5.71 5.38
CA GLY A 213 14.47 6.00 5.57
C GLY A 213 15.29 4.78 5.96
N TYR A 214 16.60 5.01 6.03
CA TYR A 214 17.57 4.01 6.45
C TYR A 214 17.27 3.53 7.88
N GLN A 215 17.42 2.22 8.10
CA GLN A 215 17.37 1.58 9.40
C GLN A 215 18.57 0.65 9.48
N SER A 216 19.36 0.74 10.55
CA SER A 216 20.40 -0.27 10.77
C SER A 216 19.76 -1.65 11.01
N PRO A 217 20.49 -2.77 10.81
CA PRO A 217 19.96 -4.10 11.07
C PRO A 217 19.37 -4.25 12.48
N GLU A 218 20.02 -3.67 13.49
CA GLU A 218 19.58 -3.71 14.89
C GLU A 218 18.28 -2.93 15.09
N GLN A 219 18.17 -1.74 14.49
CA GLN A 219 16.97 -0.91 14.59
C GLN A 219 15.78 -1.58 13.92
N LEU A 220 15.98 -2.10 12.70
CA LEU A 220 14.92 -2.78 11.96
C LEU A 220 14.45 -4.03 12.70
N LEU A 221 15.37 -4.85 13.23
CA LEU A 221 15.02 -6.02 14.03
C LEU A 221 14.25 -5.64 15.30
N LYS A 222 14.66 -4.57 15.98
CA LYS A 222 13.91 -4.07 17.13
C LYS A 222 12.47 -3.73 16.75
N ILE A 223 12.25 -3.04 15.64
CA ILE A 223 10.89 -2.74 15.14
C ILE A 223 10.13 -4.03 14.82
N LEU A 224 10.76 -4.97 14.11
CA LEU A 224 10.16 -6.23 13.69
C LEU A 224 9.77 -7.14 14.87
N ASP A 225 10.59 -7.18 15.92
CA ASP A 225 10.30 -7.97 17.10
C ASP A 225 9.14 -7.38 17.92
N HIS A 226 8.85 -6.07 17.81
CA HIS A 226 7.70 -5.44 18.46
C HIS A 226 6.37 -5.67 17.72
N ILE A 227 6.37 -5.78 16.38
CA ILE A 227 5.12 -6.00 15.63
C ILE A 227 4.57 -7.42 15.77
N ASN A 228 5.44 -8.39 16.08
CA ASN A 228 5.06 -9.79 16.32
C ASN A 228 4.76 -10.08 17.80
N ALA A 229 4.96 -9.11 18.70
CA ALA A 229 4.56 -9.26 20.09
C ALA A 229 3.02 -9.25 20.17
N PRO A 230 2.38 -10.23 20.82
CA PRO A 230 0.95 -10.14 21.10
C PRO A 230 0.69 -8.84 21.85
N ALA A 231 -0.36 -8.12 21.45
CA ALA A 231 -0.79 -6.90 22.14
C ALA A 231 -0.91 -7.22 23.64
N ASN A 232 -0.14 -6.52 24.47
CA ASN A 232 -0.10 -6.74 25.90
C ASN A 232 -1.53 -6.64 26.46
N PRO A 233 -2.07 -7.66 27.16
CA PRO A 233 -3.44 -7.62 27.70
C PRO A 233 -3.62 -6.62 28.85
N SER A 234 -2.63 -5.77 29.14
CA SER A 234 -2.62 -4.87 30.30
C SER A 234 -3.22 -3.48 30.04
N SER A 235 -3.80 -3.20 28.87
CA SER A 235 -4.46 -1.90 28.61
C SER A 235 -5.99 -1.92 28.70
N SER A 236 -6.60 -3.03 29.11
CA SER A 236 -8.06 -3.14 29.32
C SER A 236 -8.48 -3.01 30.79
N ALA A 237 -7.57 -2.58 31.66
CA ALA A 237 -7.86 -2.32 33.08
C ALA A 237 -7.24 -0.99 33.51
N SER A 238 -7.94 0.11 33.21
CA SER A 238 -7.86 1.40 33.93
C SER A 238 -9.14 2.18 33.65
#